data_AF-A0A127DSS2-F1
#
_entry.id   AF-A0A127DSS2-F1
#
_cell.length_a   1.000
_cell.length_b   1.000
_cell.length_c   1.000
_cell.angle_alpha   90.00
_cell.angle_beta   90.00
_cell.angle_gamma   90.00
#
_symmetry.space_group_name_H-M   'P 1'
#
loop_
_entity.id
_entity.type
_entity.pdbx_description
1 polymer ?
#
loop_
_entity_poly.entity_id
_entity_poly.type
_entity_poly.pdbx_seq_one_letter_code
_entity_poly.pdbx_strand_id
1 'polypeptide(L)'
;MKNKILMGVVGISFLILNGCSSDFEKGVKHGCYNMGGSRSYCSCVYDKVEEHYGRKVMRQVERMSYLPADLDRVMYQSGEQCVDKF
;
A
#
# COMPACT_ATOMS: atom_id res chain seq x y z
N MET A 1 14.68 39.63 -16.20
CA MET A 1 13.24 39.49 -15.86
C MET A 1 12.91 38.00 -15.90
N LYS A 2 12.37 37.46 -14.80
CA LYS A 2 12.17 36.03 -14.56
C LYS A 2 10.84 35.57 -15.21
N ASN A 3 10.89 34.77 -16.27
CA ASN A 3 9.70 34.12 -16.82
C ASN A 3 9.39 32.86 -16.01
N LYS A 4 8.45 33.00 -15.07
CA LYS A 4 7.58 31.93 -14.59
C LYS A 4 6.30 32.04 -15.43
N ILE A 5 5.73 30.92 -15.92
CA ILE A 5 4.30 30.53 -15.82
C ILE A 5 4.13 29.18 -16.55
N LEU A 6 3.99 28.14 -15.73
CA LEU A 6 3.15 26.94 -15.83
C LEU A 6 3.06 26.17 -17.16
N MET A 7 3.86 25.09 -17.23
CA MET A 7 3.38 23.79 -17.73
C MET A 7 2.51 23.13 -16.63
N GLY A 8 1.20 23.18 -16.77
CA GLY A 8 0.24 22.34 -16.05
C GLY A 8 -0.87 22.05 -17.05
N VAL A 9 -1.26 20.82 -17.36
CA VAL A 9 -1.73 19.79 -16.44
C VAL A 9 -1.45 18.44 -17.09
N VAL A 10 -0.54 17.65 -16.53
CA VAL A 10 -0.48 16.21 -16.84
C VAL A 10 -1.54 15.56 -15.97
N GLY A 11 -2.71 15.30 -16.56
CA GLY A 11 -3.78 14.56 -15.90
C GLY A 11 -3.29 13.16 -15.55
N ILE A 12 -3.00 12.94 -14.27
CA ILE A 12 -2.75 11.60 -13.73
C ILE A 12 -4.11 10.90 -13.73
N SER A 13 -4.34 10.11 -14.77
CA SER A 13 -5.41 9.12 -14.80
C SER A 13 -5.17 8.14 -13.65
N PHE A 14 -5.83 8.37 -12.52
CA PHE A 14 -6.02 7.34 -11.50
C PHE A 14 -6.89 6.25 -12.13
N LEU A 15 -6.24 5.27 -12.75
CA LEU A 15 -6.84 3.98 -13.01
C LEU A 15 -7.13 3.35 -11.66
N ILE A 16 -8.30 3.65 -11.11
CA ILE A 16 -8.86 2.93 -9.97
C ILE A 16 -9.26 1.57 -10.51
N LEU A 17 -8.25 0.70 -10.66
CA LEU A 17 -8.44 -0.72 -10.78
C LEU A 17 -9.19 -1.12 -9.50
N ASN A 18 -10.51 -1.22 -9.61
CA ASN A 18 -11.34 -1.91 -8.65
C ASN A 18 -10.93 -3.39 -8.75
N GLY A 19 -9.77 -3.72 -8.18
CA GLY A 19 -9.31 -5.08 -8.04
C GLY A 19 -10.30 -5.80 -7.14
N CYS A 20 -10.81 -6.94 -7.59
CA CYS A 20 -11.45 -7.87 -6.66
C CYS A 20 -10.48 -8.12 -5.50
N SER A 21 -10.83 -7.62 -4.32
CA SER A 21 -10.04 -7.81 -3.11
C SER A 21 -9.93 -9.30 -2.84
N SER A 22 -8.70 -9.82 -2.79
CA SER A 22 -8.45 -11.23 -2.56
C SER A 22 -8.77 -11.62 -1.11
N ASP A 23 -9.06 -12.89 -0.83
CA ASP A 23 -9.29 -13.32 0.56
C ASP A 23 -8.03 -13.15 1.43
N PHE A 24 -6.86 -13.20 0.80
CA PHE A 24 -5.59 -12.82 1.43
C PHE A 24 -5.58 -11.36 1.88
N GLU A 25 -5.87 -10.43 0.97
CA GLU A 25 -5.93 -9.01 1.27
C GLU A 25 -6.91 -8.73 2.41
N LYS A 26 -8.10 -9.32 2.35
CA LYS A 26 -9.10 -9.21 3.42
C LYS A 26 -8.56 -9.75 4.74
N GLY A 27 -7.89 -10.91 4.71
CA GLY A 27 -7.29 -11.53 5.88
C GLY A 27 -6.22 -10.65 6.53
N VAL A 28 -5.32 -10.07 5.73
CA VAL A 28 -4.26 -9.17 6.22
C VAL A 28 -4.86 -7.89 6.80
N LYS A 29 -5.78 -7.24 6.07
CA LYS A 29 -6.46 -6.02 6.54
C LYS A 29 -7.26 -6.28 7.82
N HIS A 30 -7.94 -7.42 7.92
CA HIS A 30 -8.68 -7.82 9.11
C HIS A 30 -7.77 -8.15 10.30
N GLY A 31 -6.63 -8.82 10.06
CA GLY A 31 -5.62 -9.07 11.08
C GLY A 31 -5.05 -7.76 11.66
N CYS A 32 -4.69 -6.82 10.80
CA CYS A 32 -4.25 -5.48 11.23
C CYS A 32 -5.31 -4.75 12.06
N TYR A 33 -6.59 -4.83 11.65
CA TYR A 33 -7.69 -4.23 12.39
C TYR A 33 -7.85 -4.85 13.79
N ASN A 34 -7.77 -6.18 13.89
CA ASN A 34 -7.86 -6.89 15.18
C ASN A 34 -6.67 -6.59 16.11
N MET A 35 -5.53 -6.13 15.57
CA MET A 35 -4.39 -5.64 16.35
C MET A 35 -4.52 -4.17 16.78
N GLY A 36 -5.65 -3.51 16.49
CA GLY A 36 -5.96 -2.15 16.93
C GLY A 36 -5.78 -1.06 15.87
N GLY A 37 -5.42 -1.41 14.64
CA GLY A 37 -5.37 -0.45 13.52
C GLY A 37 -6.77 -0.04 13.05
N SER A 38 -6.94 1.20 12.59
CA SER A 38 -8.19 1.62 11.95
C SER A 38 -8.34 0.97 10.56
N ARG A 39 -9.57 0.83 10.05
CA ARG A 39 -9.81 0.24 8.72
C ARG A 39 -9.10 1.00 7.59
N SER A 40 -9.06 2.34 7.68
CA SER A 40 -8.37 3.20 6.71
C SER A 40 -6.85 3.04 6.80
N TYR A 41 -6.31 3.00 8.02
CA TYR A 41 -4.89 2.75 8.26
C TYR A 41 -4.46 1.38 7.71
N CYS A 42 -5.15 0.32 8.08
CA CYS A 42 -4.83 -1.04 7.63
C CYS A 42 -4.94 -1.20 6.11
N SER A 43 -5.92 -0.53 5.49
CA SER A 43 -6.02 -0.52 4.03
C SER A 43 -4.83 0.21 3.42
N CYS A 44 -4.48 1.39 3.92
CA CYS A 44 -3.35 2.17 3.44
C CYS A 44 -2.02 1.41 3.54
N VAL A 45 -1.74 0.78 4.68
CA VAL A 45 -0.50 0.04 4.89
C VAL A 45 -0.41 -1.12 3.91
N TYR A 46 -1.47 -1.91 3.78
CA TYR A 46 -1.51 -3.02 2.82
C TYR A 46 -1.28 -2.53 1.39
N ASP A 47 -1.97 -1.46 0.98
CA ASP A 47 -1.87 -0.92 -0.37
C ASP A 47 -0.44 -0.43 -0.66
N LYS A 48 0.25 0.18 0.32
CA LYS A 48 1.65 0.62 0.20
C LYS A 48 2.64 -0.53 0.08
N VAL A 49 2.43 -1.59 0.84
CA VAL A 49 3.27 -2.80 0.78
C VAL A 49 3.05 -3.53 -0.55
N GLU A 50 1.80 -3.64 -1.02
CA GLU A 50 1.48 -4.19 -2.34
C GLU A 50 2.03 -3.32 -3.48
N GLU A 51 2.00 -1.99 -3.36
CA GLU A 51 2.60 -1.06 -4.33
C GLU A 51 4.12 -1.31 -4.47
N HIS A 52 4.80 -1.60 -3.35
CA HIS A 52 6.25 -1.85 -3.34
C HIS A 52 6.63 -3.22 -3.93
N TYR A 53 5.97 -4.29 -3.51
CA TYR A 53 6.34 -5.66 -3.87
C TYR A 53 5.57 -6.23 -5.07
N GLY A 54 4.39 -5.68 -5.35
CA GLY A 54 3.45 -6.19 -6.32
C GLY A 54 2.74 -7.47 -5.89
N ARG A 55 1.61 -7.75 -6.55
CA ARG A 55 0.73 -8.90 -6.27
C ARG A 55 1.42 -10.27 -6.27
N LYS A 56 2.47 -10.44 -7.09
CA LYS A 56 3.16 -11.74 -7.22
C LYS A 56 3.92 -12.07 -5.95
N VAL A 57 4.71 -11.12 -5.45
CA VAL A 57 5.52 -11.29 -4.23
C VAL A 57 4.61 -11.39 -3.01
N MET A 58 3.55 -10.56 -2.94
CA MET A 58 2.55 -10.65 -1.86
C MET A 58 1.94 -12.05 -1.74
N ARG A 59 1.61 -12.70 -2.86
CA ARG A 59 1.14 -14.10 -2.87
C ARG A 59 2.20 -15.13 -2.45
N GLN A 60 3.49 -14.85 -2.69
CA GLN A 60 4.55 -15.75 -2.23
C GLN A 60 4.78 -15.64 -0.73
N VAL A 61 4.64 -14.43 -0.18
CA VAL A 61 4.64 -14.15 1.26
C VAL A 61 3.46 -14.83 1.95
N GLU A 62 2.25 -14.70 1.38
CA GLU A 62 1.05 -15.42 1.86
C GLU A 62 1.29 -16.92 2.01
N ARG A 63 1.91 -17.54 1.00
CA ARG A 63 2.20 -18.98 0.97
C ARG A 63 3.43 -19.37 1.78
N MET A 64 4.06 -18.42 2.49
CA MET A 64 5.33 -18.62 3.21
C MET A 64 6.45 -19.20 2.34
N SER A 65 6.36 -19.02 1.03
CA SER A 65 7.30 -19.56 0.04
C SER A 65 8.50 -18.65 -0.21
N TYR A 66 8.35 -17.37 0.13
CA TYR A 66 9.39 -16.35 0.01
C TYR A 66 9.06 -15.19 0.95
N LEU A 67 10.07 -14.71 1.67
CA LEU A 67 9.97 -13.53 2.53
C LEU A 67 11.05 -12.53 2.07
N PRO A 68 10.68 -11.34 1.58
CA PRO A 68 11.64 -10.31 1.22
C PRO A 68 12.50 -9.91 2.43
N ALA A 69 13.80 -9.73 2.22
CA ALA A 69 14.74 -9.38 3.30
C ALA A 69 14.47 -8.01 3.92
N ASP A 70 13.76 -7.13 3.21
CA ASP A 70 13.43 -5.78 3.66
C ASP A 70 11.95 -5.62 4.04
N LEU A 71 11.21 -6.73 4.19
CA LEU A 71 9.78 -6.71 4.50
C LEU A 71 9.47 -5.87 5.74
N ASP A 72 10.22 -6.06 6.83
CA ASP A 72 10.02 -5.31 8.07
C ASP A 72 10.21 -3.80 7.86
N ARG A 73 11.23 -3.41 7.09
CA ARG A 73 11.51 -2.01 6.77
C ARG A 73 10.38 -1.39 5.94
N VAL A 74 9.90 -2.11 4.93
CA VAL A 74 8.82 -1.64 4.05
C VAL A 74 7.50 -1.55 4.83
N MET A 75 7.19 -2.53 5.68
CA MET A 75 6.02 -2.51 6.56
C MET A 75 6.07 -1.31 7.51
N TYR A 76 7.22 -1.08 8.16
CA TYR A 76 7.41 0.06 9.06
C TYR A 76 7.25 1.40 8.32
N GLN A 77 7.93 1.59 7.19
CA GLN A 77 7.81 2.81 6.38
C GLN A 77 6.39 3.03 5.85
N SER A 78 5.68 1.96 5.51
CA SER A 78 4.27 2.03 5.09
C SER A 78 3.38 2.45 6.25
N GLY A 79 3.66 1.96 7.47
CA GLY A 79 3.02 2.41 8.70
C GLY A 79 3.14 3.92 8.87
N GLU A 80 4.36 4.44 8.90
CA GLU A 80 4.64 5.88 9.05
C GLU A 80 3.91 6.73 8.01
N GLN A 81 3.92 6.32 6.73
CA GLN A 81 3.21 7.02 5.65
C GLN A 81 1.68 7.01 5.78
N CYS A 82 1.13 6.09 6.56
CA CYS A 82 -0.30 5.91 6.73
C CYS A 82 -0.83 6.46 8.05
N VAL A 83 0.05 6.73 9.03
CA VAL A 83 -0.32 7.44 10.27
C VAL A 83 -0.69 8.90 9.96
N ASP A 84 -0.08 9.54 8.95
CA ASP A 84 -0.37 10.93 8.59
C ASP A 84 -1.71 11.14 7.83
N LYS A 85 -2.48 10.07 7.58
CA LYS A 85 -3.72 10.14 6.78
C LYS A 85 -4.99 10.43 7.61
N PHE A 86 -4.87 11.01 8.80
CA PHE A 86 -6.01 11.43 9.65
C PHE A 86 -6.47 12.86 9.36
#